data_AF-A0A3D0RXQ5-F1
#
_entry.id   AF-A0A3D0RXQ5-F1
#
_cell.length_a   1.000
_cell.length_b   1.000
_cell.length_c   1.000
_cell.angle_alpha   90.00
_cell.angle_beta   90.00
_cell.angle_gamma   90.00
#
_symmetry.space_group_name_H-M   'P 1'
#
loop_
_entity.id
_entity.type
_entity.pdbx_description
1 polymer ?
#
loop_
_entity_poly.entity_id
_entity_poly.type
_entity_poly.pdbx_seq_one_letter_code
_entity_poly.pdbx_strand_id
1 'polypeptide(L)'
;GFNGLVLGAGLTWRQATVLRAYAKYMRQGNSPFAQDYIEDALRGNVDITKLLVALFEARFDPSRSGGADESGEEGLETRIMSALDDVASLDHDRILRSYLTHIRATLRTNYFQRGESGGPHPYMSFKLEPSAIPDLPQPRPKFEIFVYSP
;
A
#
# COMPACT_ATOMS: atom_id res chain seq x y z
N GLY A 1 10.83 -6.20 -11.14
CA GLY A 1 10.27 -4.85 -11.32
C GLY A 1 8.78 -4.84 -10.97
N PHE A 2 8.27 -3.78 -10.32
CA PHE A 2 6.82 -3.61 -10.07
C PHE A 2 5.92 -3.73 -11.32
N ASN A 3 6.45 -3.46 -12.53
CA ASN A 3 5.72 -3.66 -13.79
C ASN A 3 5.31 -5.13 -14.01
N GLY A 4 6.04 -6.08 -13.44
CA GLY A 4 5.68 -7.50 -13.48
C GLY A 4 4.37 -7.81 -12.76
N LEU A 5 3.92 -6.96 -11.82
CA LEU A 5 2.62 -7.11 -11.15
C LEU A 5 1.45 -6.78 -12.07
N VAL A 6 1.66 -5.98 -13.13
CA VAL A 6 0.60 -5.69 -14.10
C VAL A 6 0.20 -6.95 -14.85
N LEU A 7 1.20 -7.72 -15.29
CA LEU A 7 0.98 -8.95 -16.05
C LEU A 7 0.73 -10.15 -15.13
N GLY A 8 1.46 -10.27 -14.02
CA GLY A 8 1.39 -11.43 -13.11
C GLY A 8 0.25 -11.37 -12.09
N ALA A 9 -0.17 -10.16 -11.69
CA ALA A 9 -1.25 -9.97 -10.72
C ALA A 9 -2.50 -9.31 -11.31
N GLY A 10 -2.50 -9.00 -12.62
CA GLY A 10 -3.62 -8.31 -13.27
C GLY A 10 -3.87 -6.90 -12.72
N LEU A 11 -2.87 -6.30 -12.07
CA LEU A 11 -2.98 -4.96 -11.51
C LEU A 11 -2.88 -3.90 -12.61
N THR A 12 -3.54 -2.77 -12.42
CA THR A 12 -3.29 -1.61 -13.27
C THR A 12 -1.91 -1.02 -12.96
N TRP A 13 -1.36 -0.26 -13.91
CA TRP A 13 -0.10 0.46 -13.68
C TRP A 13 -0.19 1.43 -12.49
N ARG A 14 -1.37 2.00 -12.21
CA ARG A 14 -1.61 2.89 -11.06
C ARG A 14 -1.55 2.13 -9.74
N GLN A 15 -2.17 0.96 -9.68
CA GLN A 15 -2.12 0.09 -8.50
C GLN A 15 -0.67 -0.37 -8.22
N ALA A 16 0.06 -0.76 -9.26
CA ALA A 16 1.49 -1.07 -9.13
C ALA A 16 2.32 0.15 -8.67
N THR A 17 1.93 1.36 -9.06
CA THR A 17 2.57 2.62 -8.63
C THR A 17 2.32 2.91 -7.15
N VAL A 18 1.12 2.60 -6.62
CA VAL A 18 0.83 2.71 -5.17
C VAL A 18 1.74 1.78 -4.36
N LEU A 19 1.85 0.51 -4.77
CA LEU A 19 2.73 -0.45 -4.09
C LEU A 19 4.19 0.02 -4.13
N ARG A 20 4.63 0.54 -5.28
CA ARG A 20 5.98 1.12 -5.42
C ARG A 20 6.19 2.32 -4.49
N ALA A 21 5.19 3.19 -4.34
CA ALA A 21 5.27 4.34 -3.44
C ALA A 21 5.48 3.90 -1.98
N TYR A 22 4.70 2.92 -1.52
CA TYR A 22 4.88 2.36 -0.17
C TYR A 22 6.24 1.68 0.01
N ALA A 23 6.76 0.96 -0.98
CA ALA A 23 8.12 0.40 -0.91
C ALA A 23 9.19 1.49 -0.77
N LYS A 24 9.03 2.64 -1.45
CA LYS A 24 9.95 3.78 -1.32
C LYS A 24 9.86 4.42 0.07
N TYR A 25 8.65 4.56 0.62
CA TYR A 25 8.47 5.07 1.98
C TYR A 25 9.06 4.13 3.03
N MET A 26 8.81 2.82 2.93
CA MET A 26 9.42 1.80 3.79
C MET A 26 10.96 1.89 3.78
N ARG A 27 11.56 2.09 2.60
CA ARG A 27 13.01 2.26 2.47
C ARG A 27 13.52 3.53 3.14
N GLN A 28 12.78 4.64 3.06
CA GLN A 28 13.10 5.86 3.81
C GLN A 28 12.98 5.66 5.33
N GLY A 29 12.05 4.79 5.75
CA GLY A 29 11.87 4.35 7.13
C GLY A 29 12.84 3.28 7.63
N ASN A 30 13.98 3.07 6.95
CA ASN A 30 15.00 2.06 7.28
C ASN A 30 14.53 0.59 7.20
N SER A 31 13.60 0.26 6.30
CA SER A 31 13.29 -1.15 6.00
C SER A 31 14.57 -1.91 5.61
N PRO A 32 14.79 -3.12 6.18
CA PRO A 32 15.98 -3.92 5.88
C PRO A 32 15.91 -4.61 4.51
N PHE A 33 14.75 -4.59 3.86
CA PHE A 33 14.53 -5.33 2.62
C PHE A 33 14.91 -4.50 1.39
N ALA A 34 15.67 -5.12 0.50
CA ALA A 34 15.99 -4.54 -0.80
C ALA A 34 14.73 -4.49 -1.70
N GLN A 35 14.70 -3.55 -2.65
CA GLN A 35 13.50 -3.30 -3.46
C GLN A 35 13.13 -4.51 -4.33
N ASP A 36 14.12 -5.18 -4.92
CA ASP A 36 13.94 -6.41 -5.70
C ASP A 36 13.29 -7.51 -4.87
N TYR A 37 13.71 -7.68 -3.62
CA TYR A 37 13.14 -8.65 -2.69
C TYR A 37 11.69 -8.29 -2.29
N ILE A 38 11.39 -7.01 -2.08
CA ILE A 38 10.00 -6.53 -1.89
C ILE A 38 9.14 -6.87 -3.13
N GLU A 39 9.68 -6.66 -4.33
CA GLU A 39 8.99 -6.99 -5.57
C GLU A 39 8.78 -8.49 -5.76
N ASP A 40 9.72 -9.33 -5.30
CA ASP A 40 9.59 -10.79 -5.29
C ASP A 40 8.50 -11.23 -4.30
N ALA A 41 8.45 -10.65 -3.09
CA ALA A 41 7.43 -10.95 -2.10
C ALA A 41 6.01 -10.67 -2.63
N LEU A 42 5.81 -9.53 -3.31
CA LEU A 42 4.53 -9.21 -3.95
C LEU A 42 4.20 -10.15 -5.11
N ARG A 43 5.18 -10.48 -5.96
CA ARG A 43 5.00 -11.40 -7.09
C ARG A 43 4.73 -12.84 -6.66
N GLY A 44 5.33 -13.28 -5.56
CA GLY A 44 5.11 -14.62 -5.00
C GLY A 44 3.78 -14.77 -4.26
N ASN A 45 3.15 -13.65 -3.87
CA ASN A 45 1.90 -13.62 -3.09
C ASN A 45 0.86 -12.72 -3.78
N VAL A 46 0.49 -13.08 -5.01
CA VAL A 46 -0.38 -12.28 -5.89
C VAL A 46 -1.75 -12.01 -5.26
N ASP A 47 -2.35 -13.00 -4.60
CA ASP A 47 -3.69 -12.84 -4.04
C ASP A 47 -3.70 -11.87 -2.86
N ILE A 48 -2.70 -11.95 -1.96
CA ILE A 48 -2.50 -10.97 -0.88
C ILE A 48 -2.23 -9.59 -1.47
N THR A 49 -1.41 -9.51 -2.52
CA THR A 49 -1.11 -8.25 -3.20
C THR A 49 -2.37 -7.58 -3.77
N LYS A 50 -3.29 -8.35 -4.35
CA LYS A 50 -4.59 -7.84 -4.81
C LYS A 50 -5.46 -7.38 -3.64
N LEU A 51 -5.49 -8.13 -2.53
CA LEU A 51 -6.24 -7.74 -1.35
C LEU A 51 -5.73 -6.44 -0.73
N LEU A 52 -4.41 -6.23 -0.67
CA LEU A 52 -3.80 -4.98 -0.20
C LEU A 52 -4.23 -3.79 -1.07
N VAL A 53 -4.21 -3.95 -2.39
CA VAL A 53 -4.71 -2.92 -3.31
C VAL A 53 -6.21 -2.67 -3.12
N ALA A 54 -7.00 -3.73 -2.98
CA ALA A 54 -8.43 -3.61 -2.75
C ALA A 54 -8.74 -2.87 -1.44
N LEU A 55 -7.99 -3.13 -0.37
CA LEU A 55 -8.09 -2.41 0.90
C LEU A 55 -7.76 -0.93 0.71
N PHE A 56 -6.66 -0.61 0.03
CA PHE A 56 -6.31 0.78 -0.26
C PHE A 56 -7.43 1.51 -1.04
N GLU A 57 -7.98 0.88 -2.07
CA GLU A 57 -9.05 1.48 -2.86
C GLU A 57 -10.37 1.58 -2.07
N ALA A 58 -10.70 0.59 -1.23
CA ALA A 58 -11.86 0.66 -0.34
C ALA A 58 -11.80 1.85 0.62
N ARG A 59 -10.60 2.14 1.16
CA ARG A 59 -10.38 3.23 2.12
C ARG A 59 -10.48 4.63 1.54
N PHE A 60 -10.17 4.81 0.27
CA PHE A 60 -9.94 6.14 -0.29
C PHE A 60 -10.77 6.48 -1.53
N ASP A 61 -11.51 5.53 -2.12
CA ASP A 61 -12.34 5.79 -3.29
C ASP A 61 -13.58 6.61 -2.92
N PRO A 62 -13.68 7.89 -3.36
CA PRO A 62 -14.83 8.73 -3.02
C PRO A 62 -16.14 8.24 -3.64
N SER A 63 -16.11 7.44 -4.71
CA SER A 63 -17.32 6.89 -5.33
C SER A 63 -18.02 5.85 -4.43
N ARG A 64 -17.30 5.33 -3.43
CA ARG A 64 -17.83 4.43 -2.40
C ARG A 64 -18.41 5.17 -1.19
N SER A 65 -18.49 6.51 -1.24
CA SER A 65 -18.89 7.35 -0.10
C SER A 65 -20.39 7.31 0.18
N GLY A 66 -20.80 6.28 0.92
CA GLY A 66 -22.01 6.23 1.75
C GLY A 66 -21.67 5.95 3.23
N GLY A 67 -20.46 6.34 3.63
CA GLY A 67 -19.69 5.68 4.69
C GLY A 67 -18.67 4.77 4.02
N ALA A 68 -17.41 4.83 4.43
CA ALA A 68 -16.54 3.67 4.23
C ALA A 68 -17.38 2.47 4.67
N ASP A 69 -17.60 1.50 3.78
CA ASP A 69 -18.23 0.26 4.19
C ASP A 69 -17.25 -0.38 5.17
N GLU A 70 -17.34 0.01 6.45
CA GLU A 70 -16.45 -0.44 7.52
C GLU A 70 -16.46 -1.96 7.54
N SER A 71 -17.61 -2.58 7.23
CA SER A 71 -17.74 -4.02 7.04
C SER A 71 -16.93 -4.56 5.83
N GLY A 72 -16.84 -3.79 4.75
CA GLY A 72 -16.01 -4.08 3.59
C GLY A 72 -14.50 -3.95 3.88
N GLU A 73 -14.09 -2.89 4.59
CA GLU A 73 -12.70 -2.71 5.01
C GLU A 73 -12.26 -3.78 6.01
N GLU A 74 -13.00 -3.97 7.09
CA GLU A 74 -12.72 -5.00 8.11
C GLU A 74 -12.71 -6.40 7.49
N GLY A 75 -13.62 -6.67 6.55
CA GLY A 75 -13.66 -7.94 5.81
C GLY A 75 -12.42 -8.16 4.95
N LEU A 76 -11.91 -7.12 4.28
CA LEU A 76 -10.65 -7.19 3.53
C LEU A 76 -9.45 -7.37 4.45
N GLU A 77 -9.39 -6.64 5.57
CA GLU A 77 -8.33 -6.80 6.56
C GLU A 77 -8.30 -8.21 7.15
N THR A 78 -9.46 -8.77 7.49
CA THR A 78 -9.58 -10.14 7.99
C THR A 78 -9.08 -11.16 6.97
N ARG A 79 -9.44 -10.98 5.70
CA ARG A 79 -8.95 -11.85 4.62
C ARG A 79 -7.44 -11.74 4.42
N ILE A 80 -6.89 -10.53 4.49
CA ILE A 80 -5.43 -10.32 4.40
C ILE A 80 -4.73 -11.02 5.56
N MET A 81 -5.20 -10.81 6.79
CA MET A 81 -4.62 -11.44 7.98
C MET A 81 -4.65 -12.97 7.89
N SER A 82 -5.79 -13.54 7.48
CA SER A 82 -5.90 -14.99 7.28
C SER A 82 -4.97 -15.51 6.17
N ALA A 83 -4.84 -14.78 5.06
CA ALA A 83 -3.95 -15.21 3.97
C ALA A 83 -2.47 -15.07 4.33
N LEU A 84 -2.10 -14.14 5.23
CA LEU A 84 -0.74 -13.99 5.73
C LEU A 84 -0.28 -15.20 6.55
N ASP A 85 -1.19 -15.90 7.23
CA ASP A 85 -0.87 -17.08 8.04
C ASP A 85 -0.36 -18.26 7.18
N ASP A 86 -0.68 -18.27 5.89
CA ASP A 86 -0.25 -19.30 4.92
C ASP A 86 1.02 -18.90 4.14
N VAL A 87 1.64 -17.74 4.43
CA VAL A 87 2.83 -17.28 3.71
C VAL A 87 4.06 -18.10 4.13
N ALA A 88 4.61 -18.86 3.18
CA ALA A 88 5.71 -19.79 3.45
C ALA A 88 7.04 -19.12 3.88
N SER A 89 7.29 -17.88 3.45
CA SER A 89 8.52 -17.14 3.78
C SER A 89 8.23 -16.10 4.86
N LEU A 90 8.90 -16.21 6.00
CA LEU A 90 8.78 -15.24 7.11
C LEU A 90 9.15 -13.81 6.70
N ASP A 91 10.12 -13.64 5.81
CA ASP A 91 10.48 -12.31 5.33
C ASP A 91 9.43 -11.76 4.35
N HIS A 92 8.80 -12.62 3.53
CA HIS A 92 7.66 -12.20 2.71
C HIS A 92 6.47 -11.79 3.58
N ASP A 93 6.16 -12.57 4.64
CA ASP A 93 5.11 -12.24 5.61
C ASP A 93 5.37 -10.86 6.25
N ARG A 94 6.60 -10.61 6.71
CA ARG A 94 7.00 -9.31 7.26
C ARG A 94 6.80 -8.15 6.27
N ILE A 95 7.18 -8.34 5.01
CA ILE A 95 7.00 -7.32 3.96
C ILE A 95 5.51 -7.03 3.74
N LEU A 96 4.68 -8.07 3.59
CA LEU A 96 3.25 -7.92 3.33
C LEU A 96 2.50 -7.33 4.54
N ARG A 97 2.87 -7.71 5.77
CA ARG A 97 2.39 -7.05 7.00
C ARG A 97 2.80 -5.59 7.06
N SER A 98 4.01 -5.25 6.61
CA SER A 98 4.44 -3.86 6.53
C SER A 98 3.56 -3.07 5.55
N TYR A 99 3.22 -3.60 4.37
CA TYR A 99 2.26 -2.96 3.47
C TYR A 99 0.90 -2.72 4.14
N LEU A 100 0.34 -3.72 4.83
CA LEU A 100 -0.92 -3.58 5.55
C LEU A 100 -0.86 -2.45 6.58
N THR A 101 0.21 -2.39 7.39
CA THR A 101 0.45 -1.33 8.38
C THR A 101 0.49 0.05 7.73
N HIS A 102 1.20 0.21 6.61
CA HIS A 102 1.34 1.49 5.92
C HIS A 102 0.03 1.96 5.27
N ILE A 103 -0.77 1.04 4.73
CA ILE A 103 -2.10 1.34 4.19
C ILE A 103 -3.02 1.81 5.31
N ARG A 104 -3.04 1.12 6.46
CA ARG A 104 -3.83 1.51 7.64
C ARG A 104 -3.41 2.88 8.18
N ALA A 105 -2.12 3.14 8.25
CA ALA A 105 -1.56 4.42 8.71
C ALA A 105 -1.77 5.59 7.73
N THR A 106 -2.30 5.33 6.53
CA THR A 106 -2.63 6.37 5.55
C THR A 106 -3.98 7.01 5.92
N LEU A 107 -3.99 8.33 6.03
CA LEU A 107 -5.15 9.13 6.39
C LEU A 107 -5.85 9.72 5.16
N ARG A 108 -5.07 10.15 4.16
CA ARG A 108 -5.59 10.74 2.91
C ARG A 108 -4.61 10.50 1.78
N THR A 109 -5.13 10.47 0.56
CA THR A 109 -4.34 10.43 -0.66
C THR A 109 -5.00 11.21 -1.79
N ASN A 110 -4.20 11.72 -2.73
CA ASN A 110 -4.70 12.30 -3.98
C ASN A 110 -4.96 11.24 -5.07
N TYR A 111 -4.82 9.93 -4.79
CA TYR A 111 -4.92 8.88 -5.80
C TYR A 111 -6.21 8.92 -6.63
N PHE A 112 -7.33 9.34 -6.07
CA PHE A 112 -8.61 9.43 -6.80
C PHE A 112 -8.86 10.82 -7.42
N GLN A 113 -7.99 11.80 -7.15
CA GLN A 113 -8.10 13.13 -7.73
C GLN A 113 -7.64 13.13 -9.20
N ARG A 114 -8.31 13.95 -10.01
CA ARG A 114 -7.95 14.20 -11.40
C ARG A 114 -7.28 15.57 -11.51
N GLY A 115 -6.20 15.62 -12.28
CA GLY A 115 -5.52 16.87 -12.63
C GLY A 115 -6.25 17.65 -13.72
N GLU A 116 -5.66 18.77 -14.13
CA GLU A 116 -6.25 19.72 -15.10
C GLU A 116 -6.57 19.09 -16.46
N SER A 117 -5.79 18.09 -16.89
CA SER A 117 -6.02 17.35 -18.14
C SER A 117 -7.12 16.28 -18.05
N GLY A 118 -7.79 16.14 -16.90
CA GLY A 118 -8.79 15.10 -16.64
C GLY A 118 -8.22 13.71 -16.33
N GLY A 119 -6.89 13.54 -16.46
CA GLY A 119 -6.17 12.33 -16.06
C GLY A 119 -5.73 12.33 -14.60
N PRO A 120 -5.13 11.23 -14.11
CA PRO A 120 -4.51 11.21 -12.78
C PRO A 120 -3.32 12.18 -12.70
N HIS A 121 -3.00 12.67 -11.50
CA HIS A 121 -1.79 13.46 -11.28
C HIS A 121 -0.51 12.65 -11.61
N PRO A 122 0.58 13.32 -12.06
CA PRO A 122 1.86 12.66 -12.31
C PRO A 122 2.60 12.24 -11.03
N TYR A 123 2.06 12.61 -9.86
CA TYR A 123 2.56 12.24 -8.54
C TYR A 123 1.42 11.71 -7.66
N MET A 124 1.80 10.93 -6.65
CA MET A 124 0.91 10.48 -5.57
C MET A 124 1.37 11.07 -4.25
N SER A 125 0.43 11.61 -3.46
CA SER A 125 0.68 12.06 -2.10
C SER A 125 -0.08 11.20 -1.10
N PHE A 126 0.54 10.96 0.05
CA PHE A 126 0.00 10.16 1.15
C PHE A 126 0.18 10.95 2.43
N LYS A 127 -0.92 11.32 3.07
CA LYS A 127 -0.89 11.84 4.44
C LYS A 127 -0.87 10.66 5.39
N LEU A 128 0.18 10.53 6.19
CA LEU A 128 0.41 9.39 7.07
C LEU A 128 0.34 9.79 8.54
N GLU A 129 0.03 8.82 9.40
CA GLU A 129 0.20 8.87 10.85
C GLU A 129 1.41 8.01 11.25
N PRO A 130 2.63 8.59 11.38
CA PRO A 130 3.83 7.82 11.71
C PRO A 130 3.78 7.08 13.05
N SER A 131 2.99 7.56 14.02
CA SER A 131 2.77 6.87 15.29
C SER A 131 2.13 5.49 15.13
N ALA A 132 1.35 5.28 14.06
CA ALA A 132 0.72 4.00 13.74
C ALA A 132 1.66 3.02 13.02
N ILE A 133 2.93 3.39 12.77
CA ILE A 133 3.93 2.56 12.08
C ILE A 133 5.04 2.19 13.07
N PRO A 134 5.03 0.99 13.67
CA PRO A 134 5.94 0.59 14.74
C PRO A 134 7.43 0.60 14.35
N ASP A 135 7.76 0.41 13.08
CA ASP A 135 9.15 0.22 12.62
C ASP A 135 9.87 1.54 12.28
N LEU A 136 9.19 2.68 12.29
CA LEU A 136 9.83 3.96 11.95
C LEU A 136 10.83 4.42 13.04
N PRO A 137 11.99 4.97 12.66
CA PRO A 137 12.94 5.54 13.63
C PRO A 137 12.34 6.74 14.38
N GLN A 138 12.84 7.00 15.58
CA GLN A 138 12.53 8.25 16.29
C GLN A 138 13.40 9.41 15.76
N PRO A 139 12.93 10.68 15.84
CA PRO A 139 11.62 11.12 16.30
C PRO A 139 10.53 10.97 15.22
N ARG A 140 9.33 10.54 15.62
CA ARG A 140 8.17 10.40 14.72
C ARG A 140 7.31 11.66 14.77
N PRO A 141 7.14 12.41 13.66
CA PRO A 141 6.22 13.55 13.64
C PRO A 141 4.78 13.08 13.82
N LYS A 142 3.91 13.96 14.34
CA LYS A 142 2.50 13.63 14.58
C LYS A 142 1.77 13.24 13.28
N PHE A 143 2.07 13.92 12.18
CA PHE A 143 1.60 13.60 10.83
C PHE A 143 2.69 13.93 9.82
N GLU A 144 2.70 13.21 8.71
CA GLU A 144 3.65 13.42 7.60
C GLU A 144 2.91 13.40 6.25
N ILE A 145 3.47 14.08 5.25
CA ILE A 145 3.03 13.93 3.85
C ILE A 145 4.21 13.39 3.05
N PHE A 146 4.05 12.15 2.56
CA PHE A 146 4.98 11.54 1.62
C PHE A 146 4.49 11.77 0.19
N VAL A 147 5.39 12.21 -0.70
CA VAL A 147 5.09 12.41 -2.12
C VAL A 147 5.98 11.51 -2.95
N TYR A 148 5.37 10.78 -3.87
CA TYR A 148 6.04 9.91 -4.82
C TYR A 148 5.75 10.34 -6.26
N SER A 149 6.82 10.51 -7.05
CA SER A 149 6.78 10.70 -8.50
C SER A 149 7.61 9.59 -9.15
N PRO A 150 7.05 8.84 -10.12
CA PRO A 150 7.77 7.80 -10.86
C PRO A 150 8.98 8.28 -11.64
#